data_AF-A0A3P3RBY3-F1
#
_entry.id   AF-A0A3P3RBY3-F1
#
_cell.length_a   1.000
_cell.length_b   1.000
_cell.length_c   1.000
_cell.angle_alpha   90.00
_cell.angle_beta   90.00
_cell.angle_gamma   90.00
#
_symmetry.space_group_name_H-M   'P 1'
#
loop_
_entity.id
_entity.type
_entity.pdbx_description
1 polymer ?
#
loop_
_entity_poly.entity_id
_entity_poly.type
_entity_poly.pdbx_seq_one_letter_code
_entity_poly.pdbx_strand_id
1 'polypeptide(L)' 'MDSSRTESCGRCAMTSVVEMTDRAEDGGSSPFEGDRIELDADRLRVASFPMVLAGKAKRRVDELGHTIIHGW' A
#
# COMPACT_ATOMS: atom_id res chain seq x y z
N MET A 1 3.88 21.24 -12.32
CA MET A 1 3.76 20.22 -11.26
C MET A 1 2.29 20.06 -10.94
N ASP A 2 1.80 18.82 -10.90
CA ASP A 2 0.38 18.47 -10.77
C ASP A 2 0.06 18.18 -9.29
N SER A 3 -0.57 19.13 -8.60
CA SER A 3 -0.85 19.10 -7.15
C SER A 3 -2.05 18.24 -6.75
N SER A 4 -2.64 17.49 -7.69
CA SER A 4 -3.80 16.63 -7.43
C SER A 4 -3.44 15.22 -6.93
N ARG A 5 -2.16 14.87 -6.80
CA ARG A 5 -1.78 13.57 -6.24
C ARG A 5 -1.74 13.70 -4.72
N THR A 6 -2.67 13.03 -4.04
CA THR A 6 -2.59 12.82 -2.59
C THR A 6 -1.37 11.97 -2.30
N GLU A 7 -0.25 12.63 -2.09
CA GLU A 7 0.97 12.02 -1.58
C GLU A 7 0.78 11.75 -0.08
N SER A 8 0.93 10.48 0.32
CA SER A 8 0.91 10.17 1.75
C SER A 8 2.16 10.80 2.36
N CYS A 9 1.98 11.76 3.26
CA CYS A 9 3.07 12.30 4.04
C CYS A 9 3.79 11.14 4.75
N GLY A 10 5.08 10.94 4.46
CA GLY A 10 5.86 9.79 4.94
C GLY A 10 5.85 9.64 6.46
N ARG A 11 5.50 10.70 7.20
CA ARG A 11 5.37 10.69 8.65
C ARG A 11 4.20 9.84 9.16
N CYS A 12 3.06 9.80 8.46
CA CYS A 12 1.93 8.94 8.85
C CYS A 12 2.01 7.54 8.22
N ALA A 13 2.71 7.38 7.08
CA ALA A 13 2.85 6.09 6.41
C ALA A 13 3.91 5.18 7.07
N MET A 14 4.94 5.75 7.72
CA MET A 14 6.03 4.98 8.33
C MET A 14 5.68 4.34 9.69
N THR A 15 4.64 4.81 10.39
CA THR A 15 4.31 4.27 11.72
C THR A 15 3.76 2.84 11.66
N SER A 16 3.06 2.46 10.59
CA SER A 16 2.51 1.11 10.45
C SER A 16 3.59 0.04 10.21
N VAL A 17 4.74 0.42 9.67
CA VAL A 17 5.86 -0.52 9.41
C VAL A 17 6.67 -0.76 10.68
N VAL A 18 6.87 0.27 11.50
CA VAL A 18 7.64 0.18 12.75
C VAL A 18 6.94 -0.68 13.81
N GLU A 19 5.60 -0.59 13.93
CA GLU A 19 4.84 -1.43 14.88
C GLU A 19 4.99 -2.93 14.58
N MET A 20 5.09 -3.31 13.30
CA MET A 20 5.27 -4.71 12.90
C MET A 20 6.67 -5.25 13.23
N THR A 21 7.70 -4.40 13.22
CA THR A 21 9.06 -4.79 13.61
C THR A 21 9.22 -4.90 15.13
N ASP A 22 8.59 -4.03 15.91
CA ASP A 22 8.62 -4.12 17.38
C ASP A 22 7.95 -5.40 17.90
N ARG A 23 6.86 -5.86 17.24
CA ARG A 23 6.18 -7.12 17.58
C ARG A 23 7.04 -8.38 17.33
N ALA A 24 8.01 -8.29 16.41
CA ALA A 24 8.93 -9.39 16.10
C ALA A 24 10.03 -9.56 17.17
N GLU A 25 10.47 -8.45 17.79
CA GLU A 25 11.50 -8.46 18.84
C GLU A 25 10.98 -9.06 20.18
N ASP A 26 9.66 -9.03 20.41
CA ASP A 26 8.99 -9.52 21.64
C ASP A 26 8.52 -11.00 21.53
N GLY A 27 9.10 -11.77 20.60
CA GLY A 27 8.81 -13.20 20.43
C GLY A 27 7.61 -13.54 19.53
N GLY A 28 7.08 -12.56 18.79
CA GLY A 28 6.18 -12.81 17.66
C GLY A 28 6.98 -13.30 16.44
N SER A 29 6.43 -14.25 15.67
CA SER A 29 7.06 -14.70 14.42
C SER A 29 7.33 -13.50 13.51
N SER A 30 8.60 -13.25 13.19
CA SER A 30 8.97 -12.14 12.32
C SER A 30 8.53 -12.43 10.88
N PRO A 31 7.94 -11.46 10.16
CA PRO A 31 7.60 -11.64 8.74
C PRO A 31 8.82 -11.94 7.85
N PHE A 32 10.03 -11.69 8.37
CA PHE A 32 11.31 -11.89 7.68
C PHE A 32 12.11 -13.08 8.22
N GLU A 33 11.56 -13.85 9.16
CA GLU A 33 12.20 -15.05 9.71
C GLU A 33 11.85 -16.28 8.85
N GLY A 34 12.88 -17.03 8.43
CA GLY A 34 12.76 -18.17 7.51
C GLY A 34 13.70 -18.07 6.30
N ASP A 35 13.81 -19.14 5.53
CA ASP A 35 14.91 -19.29 4.57
C ASP A 35 14.80 -18.44 3.28
N ARG A 36 13.62 -18.03 2.80
CA ARG A 36 13.49 -17.18 1.59
C ARG A 36 12.16 -16.42 1.56
N ILE A 37 12.21 -15.11 1.37
CA ILE A 37 11.05 -14.24 1.09
C ILE A 37 10.75 -14.06 -0.42
N GLU A 38 11.51 -14.73 -1.30
CA GLU A 38 11.23 -14.72 -2.74
C GLU A 38 9.99 -15.57 -3.07
N LEU A 39 8.85 -14.88 -3.18
CA LEU A 39 7.64 -15.46 -3.74
C LEU A 39 7.75 -15.56 -5.26
N ASP A 40 7.27 -16.68 -5.80
CA ASP A 40 7.07 -16.84 -7.23
C ASP A 40 6.20 -15.70 -7.78
N ALA A 41 6.56 -15.17 -8.94
CA ALA A 41 5.89 -14.01 -9.54
C ALA A 41 4.39 -14.22 -9.71
N ASP A 42 3.95 -15.45 -9.98
CA ASP A 42 2.52 -15.76 -10.11
C ASP A 42 1.81 -15.75 -8.76
N ARG A 43 2.44 -16.23 -7.70
CA ARG A 43 1.87 -16.13 -6.35
C ARG A 43 1.78 -14.67 -5.89
N LEU A 44 2.78 -13.87 -6.21
CA LEU A 44 2.80 -12.43 -5.88
C LEU A 44 1.68 -11.70 -6.64
N ARG A 45 1.46 -12.01 -7.93
CA ARG A 45 0.33 -11.45 -8.70
C ARG A 45 -1.02 -11.84 -8.13
N VAL A 46 -1.21 -13.10 -7.75
CA VAL A 46 -2.48 -13.56 -7.17
C VAL A 46 -2.74 -12.88 -5.82
N ALA A 47 -1.73 -12.82 -4.95
CA ALA A 47 -1.85 -12.18 -3.64
C ALA A 47 -2.10 -10.66 -3.74
N SER A 48 -1.47 -9.99 -4.71
CA SER A 48 -1.62 -8.54 -4.92
C SER A 48 -2.85 -8.14 -5.73
N PHE A 49 -3.50 -9.09 -6.42
CA PHE A 49 -4.64 -8.83 -7.30
C PHE A 49 -5.76 -7.99 -6.66
N PRO A 50 -6.22 -8.26 -5.42
CA PRO A 50 -7.27 -7.46 -4.79
C PRO A 50 -6.84 -6.01 -4.56
N MET A 51 -5.60 -5.79 -4.14
CA MET A 51 -5.06 -4.44 -3.91
C MET A 51 -4.88 -3.66 -5.20
N VAL A 52 -4.45 -4.31 -6.28
CA VAL A 52 -4.36 -3.70 -7.61
C VAL A 52 -5.74 -3.27 -8.10
N LEU A 53 -6.76 -4.12 -7.90
CA LEU A 53 -8.14 -3.79 -8.29
C LEU A 53 -8.68 -2.60 -7.47
N ALA A 54 -8.48 -2.62 -6.15
CA ALA A 54 -8.87 -1.52 -5.26
C ALA A 54 -8.18 -0.20 -5.64
N GLY A 55 -6.89 -0.24 -5.96
CA GLY A 55 -6.13 0.93 -6.42
C GLY A 55 -6.68 1.49 -7.74
N LYS A 56 -7.06 0.64 -8.70
CA LYS A 56 -7.72 1.05 -9.94
C LYS A 56 -9.09 1.69 -9.68
N ALA A 57 -9.88 1.13 -8.76
CA ALA A 57 -11.17 1.67 -8.38
C ALA A 57 -11.03 3.04 -7.71
N LYS A 58 -10.13 3.17 -6.72
CA LYS A 58 -9.80 4.44 -6.08
C LYS A 58 -9.42 5.50 -7.11
N ARG A 59 -8.54 5.17 -8.07
CA ARG A 59 -8.09 6.15 -9.08
C ARG A 59 -9.25 6.72 -9.90
N ARG A 60 -10.24 5.89 -10.25
CA ARG A 60 -11.45 6.35 -10.95
C ARG A 60 -12.31 7.27 -10.08
N VAL A 61 -12.43 6.96 -8.79
CA VAL A 61 -13.17 7.80 -7.84
C VAL A 61 -12.45 9.13 -7.64
N ASP A 62 -11.13 9.12 -7.50
CA ASP A 62 -10.32 10.33 -7.37
C ASP A 62 -10.44 11.21 -8.62
N GLU A 63 -10.39 10.63 -9.82
CA GLU A 63 -10.54 11.35 -11.09
C GLU A 63 -11.94 11.98 -11.22
N LEU A 64 -12.99 11.24 -10.87
CA LEU A 64 -14.36 11.76 -10.83
C LEU A 64 -14.50 12.89 -9.80
N GLY A 65 -13.95 12.69 -8.59
CA GLY A 65 -13.95 13.69 -7.54
C GLY A 65 -13.21 14.96 -7.98
N HIS A 66 -12.06 14.82 -8.64
CA HIS A 66 -11.28 15.93 -9.16
C HIS A 66 -12.08 16.73 -10.20
N THR A 67 -12.73 16.07 -11.18
CA THR A 67 -13.59 16.77 -12.16
C THR A 67 -14.78 17.48 -11.51
N ILE A 68 -15.39 16.89 -10.47
CA ILE A 68 -16.53 17.52 -9.78
C ILE A 68 -16.08 18.73 -8.95
N ILE A 69 -14.98 18.61 -8.21
CA ILE A 69 -14.50 19.64 -7.28
C ILE A 69 -13.83 20.80 -8.01
N HIS A 70 -12.96 20.49 -8.98
CA HIS A 70 -12.19 21.50 -9.70
C HIS A 70 -12.90 22.06 -10.93
N GLY A 71 -14.11 21.58 -11.22
CA GLY A 71 -14.93 22.06 -12.32
C GLY A 71 -14.57 21.38 -13.65
N TRP A 72 -15.58 21.39 -14.51
CA TRP A 72 -15.52 20.87 -15.88
C TRP A 72 -14.63 21.74 -16.77
#